data_AF-A0A2E1GS09-F1
#
_entry.id   AF-A0A2E1GS09-F1
#
_cell.length_a   1.000
_cell.length_b   1.000
_cell.length_c   1.000
_cell.angle_alpha   90.00
_cell.angle_beta   90.00
_cell.angle_gamma   90.00
#
_symmetry.space_group_name_H-M   'P 1'
#
loop_
_entity.id
_entity.type
_entity.pdbx_description
1 polymer ?
#
loop_
_entity_poly.entity_id
_entity_poly.type
_entity_poly.pdbx_seq_one_letter_code
_entity_poly.pdbx_strand_id
1 'polypeptide(L)'
;MPSPTDFNLSPYYDDYAESKNYHRILFRPSFAVQARELTQSQTILQNQIERVSDHLFQQGAMVIPGEIGYDLNYYAVKLTSFTDTALAGITLSDFKGLTLTGGTSGVQAVCIETEPTDGTDPNTLYVKYLKAGTDNIAQAFTAGETITASATINGANTTAQAVVNTTATGSAAEVQEGVYYINGFHVQVLGQRILLDKYTNRPSYRVGLSVVESFQTSNDDATLNDNAQGTSNTNAPGANRFKIQLTLTKKTISSAEDNNFIELLRLKDGLIQNQVRTTEYAVLEDTFARRTFDESGDYAVKDFDLDLREHLQLGNNRGIFTAASGGSEAKVAAGLSPGKAYVRGYEIETIGTSFVDINKARSFDTQNNFNTRFDIGNFVNVTNVFGSPDIGFVTGDIEAFKLVNLFKTPSASRGTQNAGAESGVNNIGVAKSRGFEFSSGSAASNIFSSSSLTSAIYKHYLFDIEMFTHLNILTAQSFTNGESITGSVSGASGTYMQQSTTETGAVSSISVANPGVVTATGHN
;
A
#
# COMPACT_ATOMS: atom_id res chain seq x y z
N MET A 1 -10.93 20.14 -30.74
CA MET A 1 -12.06 21.09 -30.78
C MET A 1 -11.60 22.25 -31.63
N PRO A 2 -12.45 22.82 -32.49
CA PRO A 2 -12.12 24.05 -33.20
C PRO A 2 -11.72 25.11 -32.18
N SER A 3 -10.83 26.03 -32.57
CA SER A 3 -10.51 27.19 -31.73
C SER A 3 -11.81 27.88 -31.28
N PRO A 4 -11.96 28.17 -29.97
CA PRO A 4 -13.13 28.86 -29.45
C PRO A 4 -13.20 30.33 -29.92
N THR A 5 -12.14 30.85 -30.52
CA THR A 5 -12.09 32.20 -31.09
C THR A 5 -12.93 32.28 -32.37
N ASP A 6 -13.93 33.15 -32.37
CA ASP A 6 -14.73 33.45 -33.56
C ASP A 6 -14.04 34.50 -34.45
N PHE A 7 -13.65 34.09 -35.65
CA PHE A 7 -13.03 34.96 -36.66
C PHE A 7 -14.06 35.70 -37.54
N ASN A 8 -15.35 35.36 -37.45
CA ASN A 8 -16.43 36.00 -38.20
C ASN A 8 -17.02 37.23 -37.47
N LEU A 9 -16.15 38.03 -36.87
CA LEU A 9 -16.50 39.23 -36.12
C LEU A 9 -15.83 40.45 -36.74
N SER A 10 -16.36 41.64 -36.44
CA SER A 10 -15.74 42.90 -36.85
C SER A 10 -14.34 43.01 -36.24
N PRO A 11 -13.29 43.39 -37.00
CA PRO A 11 -13.30 43.84 -38.40
C PRO A 11 -13.00 42.75 -39.46
N TYR A 12 -12.86 41.48 -39.06
CA TYR A 12 -12.28 40.41 -39.89
C TYR A 12 -13.29 39.70 -40.81
N TYR A 13 -14.52 39.47 -40.34
CA TYR A 13 -15.63 38.89 -41.12
C TYR A 13 -15.27 37.64 -41.95
N ASP A 14 -14.55 36.68 -41.35
CA ASP A 14 -14.31 35.39 -42.00
C ASP A 14 -15.59 34.55 -42.08
N ASP A 15 -16.36 34.76 -43.15
CA ASP A 15 -17.64 34.07 -43.38
C ASP A 15 -17.48 32.72 -44.11
N TYR A 16 -16.31 32.08 -44.02
CA TYR A 16 -16.12 30.73 -44.53
C TYR A 16 -17.13 29.76 -43.90
N ALA A 17 -17.76 28.94 -44.74
CA ALA A 17 -18.73 27.95 -44.30
C ALA A 17 -18.35 26.57 -44.84
N GLU A 18 -18.04 25.64 -43.93
CA GLU A 18 -17.64 24.28 -44.27
C GLU A 18 -18.72 23.54 -45.06
N SER A 19 -20.01 23.82 -44.80
CA SER A 19 -21.16 23.23 -45.50
C SER A 19 -21.17 23.48 -47.02
N LYS A 20 -20.43 24.48 -47.50
CA LYS A 20 -20.30 24.79 -48.93
C LYS A 20 -19.24 23.97 -49.65
N ASN A 21 -18.42 23.20 -48.93
CA ASN A 21 -17.40 22.29 -49.48
C ASN A 21 -16.44 22.94 -50.49
N TYR A 22 -16.05 24.20 -50.25
CA TYR A 22 -15.01 24.85 -51.05
C TYR A 22 -13.61 24.46 -50.56
N HIS A 23 -12.76 24.04 -51.50
CA HIS A 23 -11.41 23.53 -51.21
C HIS A 23 -10.27 24.46 -51.65
N ARG A 24 -10.56 25.47 -52.48
CA ARG A 24 -9.58 26.44 -52.96
C ARG A 24 -10.26 27.67 -53.53
N ILE A 25 -9.64 28.83 -53.33
CA ILE A 25 -10.03 30.07 -53.99
C ILE A 25 -9.25 30.25 -55.28
N LEU A 26 -9.97 30.56 -56.36
CA LEU A 26 -9.41 30.73 -57.69
C LEU A 26 -9.39 32.22 -58.04
N PHE A 27 -8.23 32.85 -57.86
CA PHE A 27 -8.03 34.25 -58.25
C PHE A 27 -8.09 34.37 -59.77
N ARG A 28 -8.93 35.28 -60.26
CA ARG A 28 -9.11 35.54 -61.69
C ARG A 28 -8.14 36.64 -62.13
N PRO A 29 -7.38 36.45 -63.22
CA PRO A 29 -6.60 37.53 -63.80
C PRO A 29 -7.48 38.73 -64.13
N SER A 30 -6.96 39.94 -63.92
CA SER A 30 -7.65 41.23 -64.15
C SER A 30 -8.82 41.55 -63.21
N PHE A 31 -9.00 40.79 -62.12
CA PHE A 31 -9.92 41.13 -61.02
C PHE A 31 -9.12 41.49 -59.76
N ALA A 32 -9.55 42.53 -59.06
CA ALA A 32 -8.93 42.92 -57.78
C ALA A 32 -9.25 41.88 -56.71
N VAL A 33 -8.22 41.44 -55.98
CA VAL A 33 -8.35 40.48 -54.88
C VAL A 33 -9.03 41.16 -53.69
N GLN A 34 -10.03 40.49 -53.12
CA GLN A 34 -10.74 40.98 -51.94
C GLN A 34 -10.13 40.42 -50.66
N ALA A 35 -10.13 41.21 -49.57
CA ALA A 35 -9.62 40.76 -48.26
C ALA A 35 -10.35 39.49 -47.76
N ARG A 36 -11.65 39.38 -48.07
CA ARG A 36 -12.46 38.19 -47.81
C ARG A 36 -11.89 36.94 -48.47
N GLU A 37 -11.45 37.03 -49.72
CA GLU A 37 -10.89 35.90 -50.46
C GLU A 37 -9.56 35.44 -49.87
N LEU A 38 -8.73 36.38 -49.39
CA LEU A 38 -7.48 36.03 -48.71
C LEU A 38 -7.73 35.38 -47.36
N THR A 39 -8.65 35.91 -46.57
CA THR A 39 -9.02 35.36 -45.25
C THR A 39 -9.57 33.94 -45.39
N GLN A 40 -10.55 33.73 -46.26
CA GLN A 40 -11.08 32.39 -46.53
C GLN A 40 -10.01 31.42 -47.07
N SER A 41 -9.03 31.90 -47.85
CA SER A 41 -7.96 31.04 -48.35
C SER A 41 -7.07 30.52 -47.23
N GLN A 42 -6.82 31.34 -46.20
CA GLN A 42 -6.09 30.94 -44.99
C GLN A 42 -6.89 29.90 -44.20
N THR A 43 -8.18 30.13 -44.00
CA THR A 43 -9.08 29.21 -43.27
C THR A 43 -9.20 27.86 -43.98
N ILE A 44 -9.32 27.85 -45.31
CA ILE A 44 -9.34 26.60 -46.09
C ILE A 44 -8.04 25.80 -45.87
N LEU A 45 -6.88 26.45 -45.99
CA LEU A 45 -5.59 25.78 -45.78
C LEU A 45 -5.42 25.30 -44.34
N GLN A 46 -5.79 26.13 -43.37
CA GLN A 46 -5.74 25.79 -41.95
C GLN A 46 -6.63 24.58 -41.65
N ASN A 47 -7.85 24.53 -42.17
CA ASN A 47 -8.75 23.39 -42.01
C ASN A 47 -8.18 22.10 -42.62
N GLN A 48 -7.44 22.17 -43.74
CA GLN A 48 -6.76 20.98 -44.28
C GLN A 48 -5.66 20.49 -43.35
N ILE A 49 -4.87 21.40 -42.78
CA ILE A 49 -3.82 21.05 -41.81
C ILE A 49 -4.43 20.48 -40.54
N GLU A 50 -5.48 21.12 -40.01
CA GLU A 50 -6.20 20.68 -38.82
C GLU A 50 -6.74 19.26 -39.00
N ARG A 51 -7.42 18.94 -40.11
CA ARG A 51 -7.95 17.59 -40.35
C ARG A 51 -6.89 16.50 -40.41
N VAL A 52 -5.75 16.78 -41.04
CA VAL A 52 -4.62 15.84 -41.04
C VAL A 52 -4.07 15.68 -39.63
N SER A 53 -4.00 16.78 -38.88
CA SER A 53 -3.47 16.79 -37.52
C SER A 53 -4.40 16.08 -36.53
N ASP A 54 -5.72 16.27 -36.61
CA ASP A 54 -6.72 15.57 -35.80
C ASP A 54 -6.75 14.06 -36.07
N HIS A 55 -6.39 13.63 -37.27
CA HIS A 55 -6.22 12.20 -37.56
C HIS A 55 -4.98 11.62 -36.89
N LEU A 56 -3.93 12.43 -36.72
CA LEU A 56 -2.64 12.01 -36.18
C LEU A 56 -2.59 12.15 -34.65
N PHE A 57 -2.91 13.33 -34.11
CA PHE A 57 -2.64 13.73 -32.73
C PHE A 57 -3.92 14.05 -31.98
N GLN A 58 -3.94 13.76 -30.67
CA GLN A 58 -4.99 14.28 -29.79
C GLN A 58 -4.72 15.75 -29.44
N GLN A 59 -5.79 16.47 -29.12
CA GLN A 59 -5.68 17.86 -28.70
C GLN A 59 -4.95 17.95 -27.34
N GLY A 60 -3.94 18.81 -27.27
CA GLY A 60 -3.01 18.90 -26.15
C GLY A 60 -1.75 18.04 -26.30
N ALA A 61 -1.66 17.21 -27.35
CA ALA A 61 -0.51 16.34 -27.56
C ALA A 61 0.78 17.12 -27.84
N MET A 62 1.88 16.63 -27.29
CA MET A 62 3.23 17.14 -27.53
C MET A 62 3.75 16.58 -28.86
N VAL A 63 3.72 17.38 -29.93
CA VAL A 63 4.14 16.95 -31.29
C VAL A 63 5.65 16.96 -31.44
N ILE A 64 6.31 18.04 -30.99
CA ILE A 64 7.77 18.10 -30.86
C ILE A 64 8.09 18.10 -29.37
N PRO A 65 8.94 17.17 -28.89
CA PRO A 65 9.23 17.04 -27.47
C PRO A 65 9.74 18.34 -26.82
N GLY A 66 8.90 18.94 -25.99
CA GLY A 66 9.27 19.98 -25.03
C GLY A 66 9.33 19.33 -23.64
N GLU A 67 10.47 18.74 -23.30
CA GLU A 67 10.66 17.99 -22.05
C GLU A 67 10.19 18.82 -20.84
N ILE A 68 9.32 18.24 -20.01
CA ILE A 68 8.90 18.80 -18.73
C ILE A 68 9.79 18.22 -17.62
N GLY A 69 10.56 19.07 -16.95
CA GLY A 69 11.41 18.75 -15.82
C GLY A 69 10.89 19.31 -14.51
N TYR A 70 11.39 18.78 -13.39
CA TYR A 70 11.17 19.34 -12.06
C TYR A 70 12.43 19.21 -11.21
N ASP A 71 12.62 20.16 -10.32
CA ASP A 71 13.74 20.22 -9.38
C ASP A 71 13.18 20.39 -7.97
N LEU A 72 13.26 19.33 -7.16
CA LEU A 72 12.85 19.35 -5.74
C LEU A 72 13.95 19.90 -4.83
N ASN A 73 15.17 20.08 -5.35
CA ASN A 73 16.31 20.60 -4.63
C ASN A 73 16.62 22.02 -5.11
N TYR A 74 15.58 22.85 -5.18
CA TYR A 74 15.69 24.22 -5.64
C TYR A 74 16.07 25.12 -4.46
N TYR A 75 17.36 25.23 -4.17
CA TYR A 75 17.85 25.89 -2.97
C TYR A 75 17.56 27.39 -2.98
N ALA A 76 16.87 27.86 -1.95
CA ALA A 76 16.49 29.24 -1.75
C ALA A 76 17.36 29.88 -0.65
N VAL A 77 17.85 31.08 -0.91
CA VAL A 77 18.68 31.87 0.01
C VAL A 77 17.96 33.18 0.26
N LYS A 78 17.37 33.33 1.45
CA LYS A 78 16.73 34.58 1.87
C LYS A 78 17.82 35.59 2.20
N LEU A 79 17.66 36.82 1.75
CA LEU A 79 18.61 37.91 1.95
C LEU A 79 18.10 38.90 3.00
N THR A 80 19.02 39.40 3.83
CA THR A 80 18.75 40.54 4.73
C THR A 80 18.93 41.86 3.98
N SER A 81 19.96 41.95 3.15
CA SER A 81 20.30 43.13 2.35
C SER A 81 21.20 42.73 1.18
N PHE A 82 21.23 43.56 0.14
CA PHE A 82 22.22 43.48 -0.92
C PHE A 82 22.73 44.89 -1.26
N THR A 83 24.01 44.97 -1.62
CA THR A 83 24.72 46.21 -1.90
C THR A 83 25.79 45.95 -2.95
N ASP A 84 26.31 47.00 -3.55
CA ASP A 84 27.50 46.94 -4.40
C ASP A 84 28.63 47.78 -3.82
N THR A 85 29.86 47.45 -4.22
CA THR A 85 31.04 48.19 -3.79
C THR A 85 31.24 49.49 -4.56
N ALA A 86 30.68 49.59 -5.77
CA ALA A 86 30.89 50.71 -6.68
C ALA A 86 29.67 51.66 -6.84
N LEU A 87 28.57 51.43 -6.11
CA LEU A 87 27.31 52.20 -6.27
C LEU A 87 26.83 52.25 -7.73
N ALA A 88 27.04 51.16 -8.47
CA ALA A 88 26.61 50.96 -9.85
C ALA A 88 25.09 50.82 -10.00
N GLY A 89 24.36 50.75 -8.88
CA GLY A 89 22.91 50.68 -8.84
C GLY A 89 22.40 49.26 -9.12
N ILE A 90 22.98 48.27 -8.45
CA ILE A 90 22.58 46.87 -8.64
C ILE A 90 21.12 46.64 -8.28
N THR A 91 20.46 45.84 -9.09
CA THR A 91 19.12 45.31 -8.88
C THR A 91 19.21 43.83 -8.51
N LEU A 92 18.16 43.27 -7.90
CA LEU A 92 18.16 41.86 -7.54
C LEU A 92 18.34 40.95 -8.77
N SER A 93 17.80 41.34 -9.93
CA SER A 93 17.95 40.62 -11.20
C SER A 93 19.39 40.53 -11.70
N ASP A 94 20.28 41.45 -11.30
CA ASP A 94 21.68 41.42 -11.72
C ASP A 94 22.46 40.26 -11.08
N PHE A 95 21.94 39.67 -10.00
CA PHE A 95 22.51 38.46 -9.41
C PHE A 95 22.30 37.23 -10.29
N LYS A 96 21.31 37.23 -11.20
CA LYS A 96 20.98 36.09 -12.05
C LYS A 96 22.18 35.72 -12.95
N GLY A 97 22.58 34.45 -12.91
CA GLY A 97 23.72 33.92 -13.67
C GLY A 97 25.08 34.15 -13.01
N LEU A 98 25.17 34.90 -11.90
CA LEU A 98 26.45 35.14 -11.22
C LEU A 98 26.84 33.96 -10.32
N THR A 99 28.14 33.70 -10.25
CA THR A 99 28.73 32.75 -9.29
C THR A 99 29.03 33.47 -7.98
N LEU A 100 28.22 33.18 -6.96
CA LEU A 100 28.30 33.71 -5.61
C LEU A 100 29.27 32.87 -4.78
N THR A 101 30.16 33.53 -4.04
CA THR A 101 31.08 32.89 -3.09
C THR A 101 30.77 33.36 -1.68
N GLY A 102 30.59 32.42 -0.75
CA GLY A 102 30.38 32.70 0.67
C GLY A 102 31.66 33.15 1.35
N GLY A 103 31.64 34.30 2.03
CA GLY A 103 32.82 34.86 2.67
C GLY A 103 33.31 34.08 3.88
N THR A 104 32.42 33.37 4.59
CA THR A 104 32.78 32.58 5.78
C THR A 104 32.91 31.10 5.43
N SER A 105 31.90 30.55 4.75
CA SER A 105 31.84 29.13 4.39
C SER A 105 32.77 28.76 3.22
N GLY A 106 33.08 29.72 2.34
CA GLY A 106 33.79 29.46 1.08
C GLY A 106 32.98 28.65 0.06
N VAL A 107 31.69 28.40 0.32
CA VAL A 107 30.77 27.71 -0.59
C VAL A 107 30.61 28.53 -1.87
N GLN A 108 30.58 27.85 -3.02
CA GLN A 108 30.32 28.50 -4.30
C GLN A 108 29.00 28.01 -4.87
N ALA A 109 28.16 28.95 -5.32
CA ALA A 109 26.86 28.65 -5.93
C ALA A 109 26.58 29.58 -7.11
N VAL A 110 25.88 29.10 -8.13
CA VAL A 110 25.40 29.94 -9.23
C VAL A 110 23.96 30.34 -8.95
N CYS A 111 23.66 31.62 -9.07
CA CYS A 111 22.30 32.12 -8.98
C CYS A 111 21.54 31.84 -10.27
N ILE A 112 20.40 31.17 -10.16
CA ILE A 112 19.58 30.73 -11.30
C ILE A 112 18.41 31.68 -11.52
N GLU A 113 17.78 32.09 -10.43
CA GLU A 113 16.58 32.93 -10.46
C GLU A 113 16.53 33.78 -9.20
N THR A 114 15.78 34.88 -9.25
CA THR A 114 15.68 35.82 -8.14
C THR A 114 14.23 36.23 -7.95
N GLU A 115 13.79 36.30 -6.69
CA GLU A 115 12.45 36.74 -6.32
C GLU A 115 12.55 37.99 -5.42
N PRO A 116 11.97 39.14 -5.83
CA PRO A 116 11.95 40.34 -5.03
C PRO A 116 11.07 40.19 -3.80
N THR A 117 11.32 41.02 -2.80
CA THR A 117 10.48 41.08 -1.59
C THR A 117 9.05 41.54 -1.92
N ASP A 118 8.07 40.93 -1.27
CA ASP A 118 6.66 41.34 -1.31
C ASP A 118 6.24 42.16 -0.07
N GLY A 119 7.21 42.53 0.78
CA GLY A 119 7.01 43.23 2.04
C GLY A 119 6.85 42.31 3.25
N THR A 120 6.52 41.03 3.06
CA THR A 120 6.46 40.01 4.12
C THR A 120 7.54 38.95 3.96
N ASP A 121 7.77 38.49 2.74
CA ASP A 121 8.88 37.63 2.37
C ASP A 121 10.08 38.48 1.92
N PRO A 122 11.29 38.22 2.44
CA PRO A 122 12.49 38.95 2.02
C PRO A 122 12.93 38.58 0.60
N ASN A 123 13.81 39.39 0.03
CA ASN A 123 14.44 39.10 -1.26
C ASN A 123 15.09 37.72 -1.22
N THR A 124 14.82 36.88 -2.22
CA THR A 124 15.26 35.49 -2.23
C THR A 124 16.03 35.19 -3.52
N LEU A 125 17.21 34.59 -3.39
CA LEU A 125 17.98 34.06 -4.50
C LEU A 125 17.79 32.55 -4.57
N TYR A 126 17.53 32.03 -5.76
CA TYR A 126 17.54 30.59 -6.01
C TYR A 126 18.89 30.20 -6.62
N VAL A 127 19.59 29.28 -5.97
CA VAL A 127 20.98 28.96 -6.30
C VAL A 127 21.17 27.45 -6.53
N LYS A 128 22.15 27.09 -7.37
CA LYS A 128 22.72 25.75 -7.41
C LYS A 128 24.13 25.77 -6.84
N TYR A 129 24.35 25.03 -5.76
CA TYR A 129 25.65 24.87 -5.13
C TYR A 129 26.58 24.06 -6.05
N LEU A 130 27.73 24.64 -6.39
CA LEU A 130 28.74 24.04 -7.25
C LEU A 130 29.84 23.35 -6.43
N LYS A 131 30.20 23.94 -5.29
CA LYS A 131 31.32 23.46 -4.46
C LYS A 131 30.99 23.58 -2.98
N ALA A 132 31.32 22.53 -2.23
CA ALA A 132 31.30 22.54 -0.77
C ALA A 132 32.29 23.58 -0.21
N GLY A 133 32.07 23.96 1.04
CA GLY A 133 32.88 24.94 1.76
C GLY A 133 34.34 24.54 1.90
N THR A 134 35.16 25.45 2.40
CA THR A 134 36.59 25.23 2.65
C THR A 134 36.86 24.11 3.66
N ASP A 135 35.88 23.80 4.50
CA ASP A 135 35.85 22.70 5.45
C ASP A 135 35.56 21.32 4.80
N ASN A 136 35.16 21.29 3.52
CA ASN A 136 34.63 20.12 2.80
C ASN A 136 33.41 19.47 3.46
N ILE A 137 32.71 20.19 4.34
CA ILE A 137 31.54 19.70 5.09
C ILE A 137 30.33 20.59 4.82
N ALA A 138 30.48 21.91 4.83
CA ALA A 138 29.39 22.85 4.56
C ALA A 138 28.93 22.72 3.09
N GLN A 139 27.67 22.32 2.89
CA GLN A 139 27.06 22.16 1.56
C GLN A 139 26.14 23.33 1.19
N ALA A 140 25.90 24.27 2.10
CA ALA A 140 25.03 25.41 1.91
C ALA A 140 25.62 26.68 2.54
N PHE A 141 25.12 27.85 2.11
CA PHE A 141 25.49 29.11 2.74
C PHE A 141 25.05 29.16 4.21
N THR A 142 25.86 29.83 5.03
CA THR A 142 25.62 30.00 6.46
C THR A 142 24.80 31.26 6.72
N ALA A 143 23.86 31.19 7.67
CA ALA A 143 23.09 32.35 8.11
C ALA A 143 24.01 33.47 8.62
N GLY A 144 23.76 34.70 8.18
CA GLY A 144 24.54 35.90 8.52
C GLY A 144 25.80 36.10 7.69
N GLU A 145 26.18 35.18 6.80
CA GLU A 145 27.38 35.37 5.98
C GLU A 145 27.15 36.30 4.79
N THR A 146 28.20 37.01 4.38
CA THR A 146 28.19 37.82 3.15
C THR A 146 28.60 36.97 1.96
N ILE A 147 27.74 36.91 0.95
CA ILE A 147 28.03 36.31 -0.36
C ILE A 147 28.45 37.39 -1.33
N THR A 148 29.47 37.13 -2.13
CA THR A 148 30.04 38.09 -3.08
C THR A 148 30.18 37.51 -4.47
N ALA A 149 29.92 38.32 -5.50
CA ALA A 149 30.24 38.02 -6.89
C ALA A 149 30.83 39.23 -7.60
N SER A 150 31.93 39.04 -8.32
CA SER A 150 32.51 40.07 -9.17
C SER A 150 31.87 39.99 -10.55
N ALA A 151 31.29 41.09 -11.02
CA ALA A 151 30.63 41.18 -12.32
C ALA A 151 30.79 42.58 -12.93
N THR A 152 30.67 42.67 -14.24
CA THR A 152 30.54 43.94 -14.93
C THR A 152 29.05 44.26 -15.07
N ILE A 153 28.55 45.17 -14.25
CA ILE A 153 27.13 45.58 -14.26
C ILE A 153 27.07 47.01 -14.79
N ASN A 154 26.21 47.28 -15.76
CA ASN A 154 26.08 48.59 -16.42
C ASN A 154 27.41 49.18 -16.93
N GLY A 155 28.33 48.33 -17.38
CA GLY A 155 29.64 48.75 -17.90
C GLY A 155 30.70 49.08 -16.84
N ALA A 156 30.39 48.92 -15.55
CA ALA A 156 31.33 49.09 -14.44
C ALA A 156 31.67 47.74 -13.81
N ASN A 157 32.97 47.47 -13.61
CA ASN A 157 33.42 46.33 -12.82
C ASN A 157 33.11 46.59 -11.35
N THR A 158 32.23 45.78 -10.77
CA THR A 158 31.78 45.91 -9.39
C THR A 158 31.75 44.55 -8.70
N THR A 159 31.75 44.56 -7.37
CA THR A 159 31.50 43.38 -6.56
C THR A 159 30.10 43.52 -5.96
N ALA A 160 29.18 42.70 -6.44
CA ALA A 160 27.85 42.55 -5.86
C ALA A 160 27.97 41.77 -4.56
N GLN A 161 27.38 42.28 -3.48
CA GLN A 161 27.41 41.69 -2.15
C GLN A 161 25.97 41.51 -1.66
N ALA A 162 25.71 40.39 -0.99
CA ALA A 162 24.45 40.18 -0.29
C ALA A 162 24.69 39.49 1.05
N VAL A 163 23.82 39.76 2.03
CA VAL A 163 23.90 39.13 3.36
C VAL A 163 22.83 38.07 3.47
N VAL A 164 23.24 36.84 3.75
CA VAL A 164 22.35 35.69 3.90
C VAL A 164 21.60 35.78 5.22
N ASN A 165 20.28 35.63 5.19
CA ASN A 165 19.44 35.52 6.38
C ASN A 165 19.29 34.04 6.77
N THR A 166 18.61 33.28 5.90
CA THR A 166 18.37 31.83 6.08
C THR A 166 18.39 31.14 4.74
N THR A 167 18.76 29.86 4.74
CA THR A 167 18.66 28.98 3.58
C THR A 167 17.46 28.03 3.74
N ALA A 168 16.83 27.68 2.63
CA ALA A 168 15.71 26.75 2.57
C ALA A 168 15.78 25.93 1.26
N THR A 169 15.01 24.86 1.18
CA THR A 169 14.89 24.05 -0.05
C THR A 169 13.49 24.22 -0.61
N GLY A 170 13.38 24.88 -1.75
CA GLY A 170 12.15 25.01 -2.52
C GLY A 170 12.05 23.95 -3.61
N SER A 171 11.06 24.13 -4.48
CA SER A 171 10.85 23.28 -5.64
C SER A 171 10.39 24.09 -6.86
N ALA A 172 10.83 23.68 -8.04
CA ALA A 172 10.50 24.31 -9.31
C ALA A 172 10.17 23.27 -10.39
N ALA A 173 9.45 23.70 -11.42
CA ALA A 173 9.22 22.94 -12.64
C ALA A 173 9.63 23.77 -13.85
N GLU A 174 10.11 23.12 -14.89
CA GLU A 174 10.53 23.77 -16.12
C GLU A 174 10.07 22.98 -17.33
N VAL A 175 9.74 23.69 -18.41
CA VAL A 175 9.43 23.12 -19.71
C VAL A 175 10.45 23.62 -20.71
N GLN A 176 10.98 22.73 -21.54
CA GLN A 176 11.87 23.07 -22.64
C GLN A 176 11.09 23.53 -23.88
N GLU A 177 11.81 24.06 -24.86
CA GLU A 177 11.20 24.45 -26.12
C GLU A 177 10.59 23.24 -26.83
N GLY A 178 9.35 23.37 -27.29
CA GLY A 178 8.61 22.29 -27.91
C GLY A 178 7.40 22.78 -28.69
N VAL A 179 6.69 21.88 -29.35
CA VAL A 179 5.48 22.22 -30.12
C VAL A 179 4.33 21.33 -29.69
N TYR A 180 3.21 21.95 -29.34
CA TYR A 180 1.99 21.27 -28.89
C TYR A 180 0.87 21.49 -29.89
N TYR A 181 0.05 20.46 -30.11
CA TYR A 181 -1.12 20.55 -30.96
C TYR A 181 -2.32 21.03 -30.15
N ILE A 182 -2.81 22.24 -30.43
CA ILE A 182 -3.83 22.91 -29.63
C ILE A 182 -4.81 23.63 -30.54
N ASN A 183 -6.09 23.32 -30.39
CA ASN A 183 -7.20 23.97 -31.09
C ASN A 183 -7.01 24.04 -32.61
N GLY A 184 -6.41 22.99 -33.19
CA GLY A 184 -6.14 22.92 -34.63
C GLY A 184 -4.80 23.52 -35.08
N PHE A 185 -4.04 24.15 -34.17
CA PHE A 185 -2.74 24.78 -34.46
C PHE A 185 -1.58 24.05 -33.82
N HIS A 186 -0.40 24.14 -34.45
CA HIS A 186 0.87 23.71 -33.86
C HIS A 186 1.52 24.91 -33.20
N VAL A 187 1.46 24.96 -31.87
CA VAL A 187 1.88 26.14 -31.10
C VAL A 187 3.21 25.85 -30.42
N GLN A 188 4.19 26.72 -30.66
CA GLN A 188 5.50 26.62 -30.04
C GLN A 188 5.45 27.14 -28.60
N VAL A 189 6.01 26.36 -27.69
CA VAL A 189 6.33 26.75 -26.32
C VAL A 189 7.80 27.14 -26.28
N LEU A 190 8.09 28.29 -25.69
CA LEU A 190 9.45 28.67 -25.33
C LEU A 190 9.82 28.09 -23.96
N GLY A 191 11.11 27.92 -23.71
CA GLY A 191 11.62 27.46 -22.42
C GLY A 191 11.11 28.34 -21.28
N GLN A 192 10.38 27.76 -20.34
CA GLN A 192 9.77 28.46 -19.21
C GLN A 192 10.05 27.72 -17.91
N ARG A 193 10.23 28.46 -16.82
CA ARG A 193 10.35 27.91 -15.47
C ARG A 193 9.30 28.53 -14.57
N ILE A 194 8.67 27.70 -13.75
CA ILE A 194 7.76 28.12 -12.70
C ILE A 194 8.22 27.56 -11.36
N LEU A 195 8.05 28.37 -10.31
CA LEU A 195 8.29 27.93 -8.95
C LEU A 195 7.05 27.20 -8.40
N LEU A 196 7.24 26.01 -7.84
CA LEU A 196 6.18 25.24 -7.19
C LEU A 196 6.01 25.67 -5.75
N ASP A 197 7.06 25.59 -4.96
CA ASP A 197 7.08 26.08 -3.59
C ASP A 197 8.38 26.84 -3.31
N LYS A 198 8.26 28.00 -2.64
CA LYS A 198 9.41 28.85 -2.32
C LYS A 198 10.39 28.17 -1.35
N TYR A 199 9.87 27.48 -0.33
CA TYR A 199 10.66 27.02 0.82
C TYR A 199 10.35 25.59 1.27
N THR A 200 9.65 24.79 0.46
CA THR A 200 9.44 23.35 0.72
C THR A 200 9.75 22.51 -0.52
N ASN A 201 10.29 21.32 -0.28
CA ASN A 201 10.63 20.30 -1.28
C ASN A 201 9.54 19.23 -1.41
N ARG A 202 8.35 19.45 -0.83
CA ARG A 202 7.20 18.52 -0.89
C ARG A 202 6.00 19.14 -1.62
N PRO A 203 6.14 19.55 -2.89
CA PRO A 203 5.05 20.18 -3.64
C PRO A 203 3.94 19.18 -3.96
N SER A 204 2.71 19.70 -3.96
CA SER A 204 1.48 18.98 -4.30
C SER A 204 0.68 19.76 -5.33
N TYR A 205 1.09 19.68 -6.60
CA TYR A 205 0.53 20.47 -7.71
C TYR A 205 0.40 19.68 -9.01
N ARG A 206 -0.54 20.11 -9.84
CA ARG A 206 -0.64 19.80 -11.27
C ARG A 206 0.04 20.94 -12.03
N VAL A 207 1.04 20.62 -12.84
CA VAL A 207 1.83 21.58 -13.61
C VAL A 207 1.53 21.34 -15.09
N GLY A 208 1.28 22.42 -15.81
CA GLY A 208 0.81 22.33 -17.18
C GLY A 208 0.82 23.66 -17.92
N LEU A 209 0.40 23.63 -19.17
CA LEU A 209 0.34 24.80 -20.03
C LEU A 209 -1.07 25.39 -20.00
N SER A 210 -1.15 26.66 -19.63
CA SER A 210 -2.38 27.46 -19.79
C SER A 210 -2.41 28.03 -21.20
N VAL A 211 -3.52 27.81 -21.90
CA VAL A 211 -3.76 28.28 -23.26
C VAL A 211 -4.51 29.60 -23.21
N VAL A 212 -3.95 30.64 -23.82
CA VAL A 212 -4.60 31.95 -23.98
C VAL A 212 -4.58 32.33 -25.45
N GLU A 213 -5.77 32.49 -26.03
CA GLU A 213 -5.94 32.98 -27.40
C GLU A 213 -6.18 34.49 -27.38
N SER A 214 -5.50 35.23 -28.26
CA SER A 214 -5.62 36.69 -28.32
C SER A 214 -5.38 37.22 -29.74
N PHE A 215 -5.89 38.43 -30.00
CA PHE A 215 -5.52 39.21 -31.17
C PHE A 215 -4.47 40.24 -30.78
N GLN A 216 -3.38 40.31 -31.55
CA GLN A 216 -2.34 41.32 -31.41
C GLN A 216 -2.55 42.39 -32.47
N THR A 217 -2.69 43.64 -32.03
CA THR A 217 -2.88 44.79 -32.91
C THR A 217 -1.59 45.59 -33.03
N SER A 218 -1.51 46.48 -34.03
CA SER A 218 -0.36 47.37 -34.21
C SER A 218 -0.16 48.39 -33.06
N ASN A 219 -1.15 48.51 -32.16
CA ASN A 219 -1.01 49.28 -30.91
C ASN A 219 -0.26 48.48 -29.83
N ASP A 220 -0.43 47.16 -29.82
CA ASP A 220 0.21 46.25 -28.87
C ASP A 220 1.65 45.94 -29.30
N ASP A 221 1.88 45.83 -30.61
CA ASP A 221 3.19 45.57 -31.20
C ASP A 221 3.47 46.53 -32.36
N ALA A 222 4.34 47.51 -32.09
CA ALA A 222 4.71 48.53 -33.07
C ALA A 222 5.47 47.96 -34.29
N THR A 223 5.99 46.73 -34.22
CA THR A 223 6.66 46.06 -35.35
C THR A 223 5.68 45.61 -36.43
N LEU A 224 4.37 45.57 -36.12
CA LEU A 224 3.32 45.28 -37.08
C LEU A 224 2.96 46.49 -37.95
N ASN A 225 3.50 47.67 -37.68
CA ASN A 225 3.39 48.81 -38.58
C ASN A 225 4.25 48.61 -39.83
N ASP A 226 3.82 49.18 -40.95
CA ASP A 226 4.55 49.13 -42.22
C ASP A 226 5.78 50.04 -42.18
N ASN A 227 6.85 49.56 -41.53
CA ASN A 227 8.08 50.30 -41.32
C ASN A 227 9.00 50.25 -42.57
N ALA A 228 9.50 51.41 -42.97
CA ALA A 228 10.58 51.48 -43.95
C ALA A 228 11.93 51.32 -43.22
N GLN A 229 12.95 50.81 -43.92
CA GLN A 229 14.27 50.59 -43.33
C GLN A 229 14.83 51.91 -42.76
N GLY A 230 14.94 52.00 -41.43
CA GLY A 230 15.44 53.18 -40.73
C GLY A 230 14.40 54.22 -40.27
N THR A 231 13.11 54.05 -40.58
CA THR A 231 12.02 54.93 -40.06
C THR A 231 10.77 54.15 -39.68
N SER A 232 10.29 54.34 -38.44
CA SER A 232 9.02 53.77 -37.98
C SER A 232 7.84 54.58 -38.51
N ASN A 233 7.00 53.97 -39.34
CA ASN A 233 5.79 54.59 -39.86
C ASN A 233 4.60 54.29 -38.95
N THR A 234 4.44 55.05 -37.87
CA THR A 234 3.40 54.83 -36.84
C THR A 234 1.97 55.06 -37.34
N ASN A 235 1.79 55.57 -38.57
CA ASN A 235 0.49 55.91 -39.15
C ASN A 235 -0.01 54.89 -40.19
N ALA A 236 0.74 53.81 -40.41
CA ALA A 236 0.36 52.73 -41.33
C ALA A 236 0.30 51.39 -40.57
N PRO A 237 -0.79 51.13 -39.83
CA PRO A 237 -0.95 49.86 -39.14
C PRO A 237 -1.08 48.72 -40.15
N GLY A 238 -0.26 47.67 -39.99
CA GLY A 238 -0.42 46.44 -40.73
C GLY A 238 -1.59 45.60 -40.23
N ALA A 239 -1.74 44.40 -40.80
CA ALA A 239 -2.78 43.46 -40.36
C ALA A 239 -2.53 42.97 -38.92
N ASN A 240 -3.60 42.69 -38.19
CA ASN A 240 -3.54 42.09 -36.85
C ASN A 240 -3.03 40.63 -36.92
N ARG A 241 -2.59 40.07 -35.79
CA ARG A 241 -2.15 38.67 -35.68
C ARG A 241 -3.02 37.90 -34.68
N PHE A 242 -3.44 36.70 -35.04
CA PHE A 242 -3.96 35.75 -34.06
C PHE A 242 -2.78 35.07 -33.36
N LYS A 243 -2.80 35.06 -32.02
CA LYS A 243 -1.73 34.49 -31.20
C LYS A 243 -2.32 33.57 -30.15
N ILE A 244 -1.86 32.33 -30.16
CA ILE A 244 -2.05 31.38 -29.06
C ILE A 244 -0.79 31.43 -28.20
N GLN A 245 -0.94 31.83 -26.95
CA GLN A 245 0.15 31.86 -25.99
C GLN A 245 -0.01 30.73 -24.98
N LEU A 246 1.09 30.00 -24.79
CA LEU A 246 1.19 28.91 -23.83
C LEU A 246 2.07 29.34 -22.68
N THR A 247 1.49 29.41 -21.49
CA THR A 247 2.21 29.82 -20.29
C THR A 247 2.26 28.65 -19.31
N LEU A 248 3.44 28.32 -18.80
CA LEU A 248 3.60 27.29 -17.79
C LEU A 248 2.96 27.78 -16.48
N THR A 249 1.97 27.03 -15.98
CA THR A 249 1.22 27.37 -14.76
C THR A 249 1.08 26.14 -13.87
N LYS A 250 0.80 26.39 -12.59
CA LYS A 250 0.52 25.35 -11.59
C LYS A 250 -0.89 25.49 -11.05
N LYS A 251 -1.55 24.36 -10.80
CA LYS A 251 -2.87 24.25 -10.17
C LYS A 251 -2.79 23.28 -9.01
N THR A 252 -3.66 23.44 -8.01
CA THR A 252 -3.76 22.47 -6.91
C THR A 252 -4.31 21.14 -7.42
N ILE A 253 -3.97 20.04 -6.75
CA ILE A 253 -4.40 18.68 -7.16
C ILE A 253 -5.93 18.55 -7.19
N SER A 254 -6.63 19.25 -6.30
CA SER A 254 -8.09 19.23 -6.20
C SER A 254 -8.82 20.23 -7.09
N SER A 255 -8.09 21.04 -7.87
CA SER A 255 -8.70 22.01 -8.78
C SER A 255 -9.44 21.29 -9.90
N ALA A 256 -10.69 21.70 -10.14
CA ALA A 256 -11.51 21.24 -11.27
C ALA A 256 -11.48 22.21 -12.47
N GLU A 257 -10.75 23.33 -12.34
CA GLU A 257 -10.56 24.31 -13.42
C GLU A 257 -9.65 23.76 -14.51
N ASP A 258 -10.15 22.86 -15.36
CA ASP A 258 -9.35 22.21 -16.41
C ASP A 258 -9.57 22.85 -17.79
N ASN A 259 -10.43 23.86 -17.88
CA ASN A 259 -10.63 24.62 -19.11
C ASN A 259 -9.32 25.29 -19.54
N ASN A 260 -8.95 25.11 -20.82
CA ASN A 260 -7.74 25.66 -21.43
C ASN A 260 -6.43 25.33 -20.69
N PHE A 261 -6.37 24.19 -20.01
CA PHE A 261 -5.18 23.76 -19.28
C PHE A 261 -4.77 22.34 -19.68
N ILE A 262 -3.55 22.21 -20.16
CA ILE A 262 -2.96 20.94 -20.55
C ILE A 262 -2.01 20.50 -19.44
N GLU A 263 -2.34 19.43 -18.73
CA GLU A 263 -1.51 18.89 -17.66
C GLU A 263 -0.30 18.13 -18.23
N LEU A 264 0.90 18.50 -17.79
CA LEU A 264 2.15 17.84 -18.22
C LEU A 264 2.82 17.05 -17.09
N LEU A 265 2.64 17.48 -15.84
CA LEU A 265 3.29 16.89 -14.68
C LEU A 265 2.35 16.96 -13.48
N ARG A 266 2.26 15.87 -12.72
CA ARG A 266 1.56 15.81 -11.43
C ARG A 266 2.50 15.36 -10.35
N LEU A 267 2.62 16.19 -9.31
CA LEU A 267 3.39 15.91 -8.11
C LEU A 267 2.44 15.86 -6.90
N LYS A 268 2.65 14.88 -6.02
CA LYS A 268 1.95 14.75 -4.74
C LYS A 268 2.98 14.48 -3.64
N ASP A 269 3.09 15.40 -2.69
CA ASP A 269 4.05 15.39 -1.58
C ASP A 269 5.51 15.23 -2.05
N GLY A 270 5.85 15.80 -3.21
CA GLY A 270 7.16 15.66 -3.85
C GLY A 270 7.37 14.35 -4.63
N LEU A 271 6.39 13.45 -4.67
CA LEU A 271 6.45 12.24 -5.49
C LEU A 271 5.75 12.46 -6.83
N ILE A 272 6.40 11.99 -7.90
CA ILE A 272 5.82 12.01 -9.25
C ILE A 272 4.66 11.01 -9.33
N GLN A 273 3.52 11.49 -9.81
CA GLN A 273 2.33 10.68 -10.05
C GLN A 273 2.14 10.47 -11.55
N ASN A 274 2.27 11.54 -12.33
CA ASN A 274 2.15 11.51 -13.77
C ASN A 274 3.17 12.47 -14.40
N GLN A 275 3.73 12.10 -15.55
CA GLN A 275 4.59 12.94 -16.36
C GLN A 275 4.40 12.56 -17.82
N VAL A 276 3.93 13.51 -18.62
CA VAL A 276 3.74 13.33 -20.06
C VAL A 276 5.12 13.26 -20.72
N ARG A 277 5.45 12.11 -21.31
CA ARG A 277 6.71 11.87 -22.04
C ARG A 277 6.50 11.43 -23.48
N THR A 278 5.31 10.92 -23.78
CA THR A 278 4.92 10.42 -25.10
C THR A 278 3.90 11.35 -25.72
N THR A 279 3.87 11.36 -27.05
CA THR A 279 2.85 12.04 -27.82
C THR A 279 1.58 11.20 -27.81
N GLU A 280 0.44 11.79 -27.43
CA GLU A 280 -0.87 11.15 -27.54
C GLU A 280 -1.34 11.21 -29.00
N TYR A 281 -1.52 10.04 -29.61
CA TYR A 281 -1.99 9.91 -30.99
C TYR A 281 -3.52 9.74 -30.99
N ALA A 282 -4.19 10.19 -32.05
CA ALA A 282 -5.63 10.05 -32.20
C ALA A 282 -5.98 8.68 -32.83
N VAL A 283 -6.63 8.67 -34.00
CA VAL A 283 -7.06 7.45 -34.72
C VAL A 283 -5.89 6.50 -35.01
N LEU A 284 -4.69 7.05 -35.13
CA LEU A 284 -3.48 6.29 -35.38
C LEU A 284 -3.10 5.41 -34.17
N GLU A 285 -3.35 5.86 -32.94
CA GLU A 285 -3.17 5.07 -31.72
C GLU A 285 -4.09 3.86 -31.72
N ASP A 286 -5.39 4.06 -31.99
CA ASP A 286 -6.39 2.99 -32.04
C ASP A 286 -6.02 1.91 -33.06
N THR A 287 -5.46 2.33 -34.20
CA THR A 287 -5.01 1.40 -35.24
C THR A 287 -3.83 0.55 -34.77
N PHE A 288 -2.87 1.15 -34.06
CA PHE A 288 -1.75 0.40 -33.49
C PHE A 288 -2.18 -0.46 -32.32
N ALA A 289 -3.01 0.04 -31.41
CA ALA A 289 -3.55 -0.72 -30.29
C ALA A 289 -4.29 -1.97 -30.79
N ARG A 290 -5.17 -1.83 -31.78
CA ARG A 290 -5.84 -2.98 -32.39
C ARG A 290 -4.84 -4.01 -32.94
N ARG A 291 -3.82 -3.57 -33.69
CA ARG A 291 -2.81 -4.47 -34.27
C ARG A 291 -1.99 -5.18 -33.18
N THR A 292 -1.57 -4.46 -32.14
CA THR A 292 -0.83 -5.00 -31.01
C THR A 292 -1.65 -6.02 -30.23
N PHE A 293 -2.95 -5.75 -30.03
CA PHE A 293 -3.86 -6.68 -29.37
C PHE A 293 -4.13 -7.92 -30.23
N ASP A 294 -4.38 -7.76 -31.54
CA ASP A 294 -4.58 -8.86 -32.48
C ASP A 294 -3.33 -9.77 -32.55
N GLU A 295 -2.13 -9.22 -32.38
CA GLU A 295 -0.87 -9.95 -32.44
C GLU A 295 -0.49 -10.64 -31.12
N SER A 296 -0.65 -9.96 -29.98
CA SER A 296 -0.06 -10.40 -28.69
C SER A 296 -1.04 -10.45 -27.51
N GLY A 297 -2.29 -10.00 -27.67
CA GLY A 297 -3.26 -9.90 -26.58
C GLY A 297 -2.85 -8.89 -25.50
N ASP A 298 -3.22 -9.18 -24.25
CA ASP A 298 -2.85 -8.38 -23.07
C ASP A 298 -1.57 -8.93 -22.44
N TYR A 299 -0.57 -8.09 -22.23
CA TYR A 299 0.71 -8.50 -21.65
C TYR A 299 1.40 -7.39 -20.87
N ALA A 300 2.18 -7.78 -19.86
CA ALA A 300 3.09 -6.88 -19.15
C ALA A 300 4.50 -7.00 -19.72
N VAL A 301 5.14 -5.87 -20.00
CA VAL A 301 6.57 -5.80 -20.36
C VAL A 301 7.41 -5.68 -19.09
N LYS A 302 6.93 -4.88 -18.15
CA LYS A 302 7.50 -4.73 -16.82
C LYS A 302 6.39 -4.90 -15.80
N ASP A 303 6.51 -5.96 -15.00
CA ASP A 303 5.53 -6.33 -14.00
C ASP A 303 5.34 -5.22 -12.96
N PHE A 304 4.12 -5.17 -12.42
CA PHE A 304 3.74 -4.26 -11.36
C PHE A 304 3.80 -5.02 -10.03
N ASP A 305 4.81 -4.74 -9.21
CA ASP A 305 4.89 -5.31 -7.87
C ASP A 305 3.76 -4.76 -6.98
N LEU A 306 3.03 -5.67 -6.35
CA LEU A 306 1.93 -5.36 -5.44
C LEU A 306 2.44 -5.24 -4.00
N ASP A 307 2.38 -4.05 -3.41
CA ASP A 307 2.66 -3.81 -1.98
C ASP A 307 1.35 -3.49 -1.25
N LEU A 308 0.84 -4.47 -0.50
CA LEU A 308 -0.37 -4.30 0.30
C LEU A 308 -0.03 -3.57 1.61
N ARG A 309 -0.68 -2.42 1.83
CA ARG A 309 -0.51 -1.60 3.03
C ARG A 309 -1.84 -1.32 3.70
N GLU A 310 -1.76 -1.01 4.99
CA GLU A 310 -2.90 -0.50 5.73
C GLU A 310 -3.39 0.82 5.12
N HIS A 311 -4.70 0.99 4.96
CA HIS A 311 -5.22 2.23 4.40
C HIS A 311 -5.15 3.35 5.44
N LEU A 312 -5.55 3.09 6.69
CA LEU A 312 -5.38 4.04 7.80
C LEU A 312 -3.97 3.91 8.39
N GLN A 313 -3.24 5.01 8.47
CA GLN A 313 -1.98 5.11 9.19
C GLN A 313 -2.24 5.32 10.68
N LEU A 314 -1.94 4.29 11.49
CA LEU A 314 -2.03 4.31 12.95
C LEU A 314 -0.79 3.65 13.56
N GLY A 315 0.05 4.43 14.25
CA GLY A 315 1.30 3.95 14.84
C GLY A 315 2.24 3.35 13.78
N ASN A 316 2.70 2.11 14.02
CA ASN A 316 3.68 1.42 13.17
C ASN A 316 3.03 0.47 12.15
N ASN A 317 1.74 0.63 11.83
CA ASN A 317 1.00 -0.29 10.95
C ASN A 317 1.31 -0.15 9.44
N ARG A 318 2.36 0.58 9.06
CA ARG A 318 2.74 0.89 7.65
C ARG A 318 1.60 1.49 6.82
N GLY A 319 0.64 2.18 7.45
CA GLY A 319 -0.48 2.76 6.72
C GLY A 319 -0.12 3.99 5.88
N ILE A 320 -0.89 4.24 4.81
CA ILE A 320 -0.60 5.30 3.84
C ILE A 320 -1.36 6.61 4.12
N PHE A 321 -2.63 6.54 4.51
CA PHE A 321 -3.46 7.72 4.69
C PHE A 321 -3.73 8.00 6.16
N THR A 322 -3.53 9.25 6.58
CA THR A 322 -3.95 9.69 7.92
C THR A 322 -5.48 9.74 8.01
N ALA A 323 -6.04 9.69 9.22
CA ALA A 323 -7.49 9.84 9.43
C ALA A 323 -8.03 11.15 8.83
N ALA A 324 -7.26 12.25 8.92
CA ALA A 324 -7.62 13.55 8.35
C ALA A 324 -7.64 13.56 6.82
N SER A 325 -6.87 12.66 6.18
CA SER A 325 -6.83 12.47 4.73
C SER A 325 -7.82 11.41 4.23
N GLY A 326 -8.77 10.97 5.07
CA GLY A 326 -9.80 9.98 4.71
C GLY A 326 -9.38 8.51 4.93
N GLY A 327 -8.33 8.26 5.74
CA GLY A 327 -7.89 6.91 6.12
C GLY A 327 -9.01 6.09 6.78
N SER A 328 -9.27 4.87 6.30
CA SER A 328 -10.27 3.96 6.87
C SER A 328 -9.66 2.61 7.25
N GLU A 329 -9.97 2.12 8.46
CA GLU A 329 -9.56 0.78 8.92
C GLU A 329 -10.26 -0.35 8.15
N ALA A 330 -11.38 -0.06 7.50
CA ALA A 330 -12.14 -1.02 6.71
C ALA A 330 -11.49 -1.32 5.36
N LYS A 331 -10.47 -0.55 4.96
CA LYS A 331 -9.82 -0.66 3.65
C LYS A 331 -8.34 -1.09 3.77
N VAL A 332 -7.83 -1.66 2.69
CA VAL A 332 -6.41 -1.88 2.40
C VAL A 332 -6.07 -1.01 1.20
N ALA A 333 -4.89 -0.39 1.23
CA ALA A 333 -4.34 0.32 0.08
C ALA A 333 -3.39 -0.63 -0.66
N ALA A 334 -3.80 -1.09 -1.84
CA ALA A 334 -2.96 -1.89 -2.73
C ALA A 334 -2.07 -0.95 -3.54
N GLY A 335 -0.79 -0.86 -3.18
CA GLY A 335 0.20 -0.10 -3.92
C GLY A 335 0.66 -0.88 -5.14
N LEU A 336 0.38 -0.36 -6.33
CA LEU A 336 0.87 -0.87 -7.59
C LEU A 336 2.16 -0.14 -7.95
N SER A 337 3.27 -0.87 -8.04
CA SER A 337 4.58 -0.29 -8.35
C SER A 337 4.71 0.15 -9.81
N PRO A 338 5.63 1.09 -10.15
CA PRO A 338 5.86 1.54 -11.52
C PRO A 338 6.16 0.41 -12.50
N GLY A 339 5.21 0.14 -13.40
CA GLY A 339 5.28 -0.90 -14.42
C GLY A 339 4.86 -0.42 -15.80
N LYS A 340 5.01 -1.30 -16.80
CA LYS A 340 4.62 -1.06 -18.20
C LYS A 340 3.88 -2.28 -18.73
N ALA A 341 2.67 -2.08 -19.22
CA ALA A 341 1.86 -3.12 -19.84
C ALA A 341 1.09 -2.59 -21.05
N TYR A 342 0.61 -3.53 -21.86
CA TYR A 342 -0.32 -3.30 -22.94
C TYR A 342 -1.64 -3.98 -22.59
N VAL A 343 -2.70 -3.19 -22.48
CA VAL A 343 -4.06 -3.67 -22.20
C VAL A 343 -4.95 -3.26 -23.36
N ARG A 344 -5.55 -4.24 -24.03
CA ARG A 344 -6.25 -4.07 -25.30
C ARG A 344 -5.39 -3.38 -26.36
N GLY A 345 -4.08 -3.61 -26.28
CA GLY A 345 -3.06 -2.99 -27.12
C GLY A 345 -2.72 -1.53 -26.82
N TYR A 346 -3.43 -0.87 -25.89
CA TYR A 346 -3.06 0.46 -25.42
C TYR A 346 -1.91 0.37 -24.41
N GLU A 347 -0.94 1.26 -24.57
CA GLU A 347 0.20 1.36 -23.67
C GLU A 347 -0.21 2.00 -22.34
N ILE A 348 0.11 1.33 -21.24
CA ILE A 348 -0.05 1.86 -19.89
C ILE A 348 1.31 1.82 -19.21
N GLU A 349 1.87 2.99 -18.95
CA GLU A 349 3.08 3.16 -18.16
C GLU A 349 2.77 3.98 -16.91
N THR A 350 3.22 3.48 -15.75
CA THR A 350 3.09 4.20 -14.48
C THR A 350 4.49 4.54 -13.99
N ILE A 351 4.71 5.81 -13.65
CA ILE A 351 6.03 6.30 -13.19
C ILE A 351 6.08 6.32 -11.65
N GLY A 352 4.94 6.50 -11.00
CA GLY A 352 4.79 6.48 -9.53
C GLY A 352 3.95 5.30 -9.05
N THR A 353 4.07 4.96 -7.76
CA THR A 353 3.18 3.98 -7.12
C THR A 353 1.76 4.54 -7.04
N SER A 354 0.80 3.84 -7.64
CA SER A 354 -0.63 4.17 -7.50
C SER A 354 -1.24 3.29 -6.41
N PHE A 355 -2.09 3.87 -5.56
CA PHE A 355 -2.77 3.13 -4.50
C PHE A 355 -4.23 2.91 -4.89
N VAL A 356 -4.65 1.65 -4.92
CA VAL A 356 -6.04 1.25 -5.14
C VAL A 356 -6.66 0.85 -3.82
N ASP A 357 -7.81 1.44 -3.50
CA ASP A 357 -8.56 1.14 -2.28
C ASP A 357 -9.34 -0.17 -2.42
N ILE A 358 -9.09 -1.13 -1.53
CA ILE A 358 -9.78 -2.42 -1.47
C ILE A 358 -10.46 -2.58 -0.11
N ASN A 359 -11.73 -2.96 -0.08
CA ASN A 359 -12.43 -3.26 1.18
C ASN A 359 -11.90 -4.56 1.80
N LYS A 360 -11.59 -4.54 3.10
CA LYS A 360 -11.23 -5.75 3.85
C LYS A 360 -12.43 -6.68 3.95
N ALA A 361 -12.19 -7.97 3.77
CA ALA A 361 -13.17 -9.00 4.08
C ALA A 361 -13.38 -9.05 5.60
N ARG A 362 -14.37 -8.31 6.10
CA ARG A 362 -14.77 -8.30 7.53
C ARG A 362 -16.05 -9.09 7.80
N SER A 363 -16.58 -9.80 6.81
CA SER A 363 -17.70 -10.71 7.02
C SER A 363 -17.20 -11.92 7.82
N PHE A 364 -17.60 -12.01 9.08
CA PHE A 364 -17.46 -13.21 9.89
C PHE A 364 -18.83 -13.90 9.96
N ASP A 365 -18.83 -15.23 9.83
CA ASP A 365 -19.98 -16.06 10.21
C ASP A 365 -19.60 -16.82 11.47
N THR A 366 -20.34 -16.58 12.55
CA THR A 366 -20.13 -17.24 13.84
C THR A 366 -21.13 -18.37 14.00
N GLN A 367 -20.65 -19.61 13.86
CA GLN A 367 -21.42 -20.82 14.16
C GLN A 367 -21.16 -21.22 15.62
N ASN A 368 -22.16 -21.05 16.49
CA ASN A 368 -22.10 -21.50 17.87
C ASN A 368 -22.36 -23.02 17.93
N ASN A 369 -21.56 -23.77 18.72
CA ASN A 369 -21.73 -25.22 18.94
C ASN A 369 -21.40 -26.13 17.72
N PHE A 370 -20.24 -25.93 17.08
CA PHE A 370 -19.73 -26.85 16.06
C PHE A 370 -19.31 -28.18 16.70
N ASN A 371 -20.20 -29.17 16.65
CA ASN A 371 -19.99 -30.47 17.28
C ASN A 371 -19.12 -31.38 16.38
N THR A 372 -17.82 -31.49 16.70
CA THR A 372 -16.90 -32.42 16.04
C THR A 372 -17.05 -33.82 16.65
N ARG A 373 -17.62 -34.75 15.89
CA ARG A 373 -17.69 -36.17 16.29
C ARG A 373 -16.34 -36.82 16.02
N PHE A 374 -15.80 -37.53 17.01
CA PHE A 374 -14.63 -38.40 16.86
C PHE A 374 -15.00 -39.81 17.32
N ASP A 375 -14.64 -40.83 16.53
CA ASP A 375 -14.88 -42.23 16.89
C ASP A 375 -13.80 -42.70 17.88
N ILE A 376 -14.23 -43.24 19.01
CA ILE A 376 -13.34 -43.86 20.00
C ILE A 376 -13.24 -45.35 19.65
N GLY A 377 -12.04 -45.82 19.29
CA GLY A 377 -11.85 -47.18 18.76
C GLY A 377 -11.66 -48.31 19.78
N ASN A 378 -11.27 -48.01 21.03
CA ASN A 378 -10.91 -49.04 22.01
C ASN A 378 -12.08 -49.32 22.97
N PHE A 379 -12.67 -50.52 22.92
CA PHE A 379 -13.74 -50.96 23.81
C PHE A 379 -13.58 -52.43 24.24
N VAL A 380 -14.21 -52.79 25.36
CA VAL A 380 -14.37 -54.19 25.80
C VAL A 380 -15.85 -54.57 25.79
N ASN A 381 -16.16 -55.79 25.39
CA ASN A 381 -17.53 -56.30 25.42
C ASN A 381 -17.87 -56.79 26.83
N VAL A 382 -18.91 -56.22 27.44
CA VAL A 382 -19.40 -56.63 28.76
C VAL A 382 -20.81 -57.17 28.66
N THR A 383 -21.09 -58.21 29.45
CA THR A 383 -22.39 -58.87 29.57
C THR A 383 -22.85 -58.88 31.02
N ASN A 384 -24.09 -59.30 31.28
CA ASN A 384 -24.64 -59.40 32.64
C ASN A 384 -24.61 -58.08 33.46
N VAL A 385 -24.78 -56.95 32.78
CA VAL A 385 -24.59 -55.59 33.31
C VAL A 385 -25.73 -55.19 34.25
N PHE A 386 -25.43 -54.59 35.40
CA PHE A 386 -26.41 -54.04 36.35
C PHE A 386 -26.36 -52.50 36.34
N GLY A 387 -27.23 -51.87 35.54
CA GLY A 387 -27.21 -50.42 35.33
C GLY A 387 -26.12 -49.96 34.35
N SER A 388 -26.13 -48.68 33.97
CA SER A 388 -25.07 -48.08 33.15
C SER A 388 -24.03 -47.39 34.05
N PRO A 389 -22.73 -47.41 33.68
CA PRO A 389 -21.76 -46.56 34.35
C PRO A 389 -22.09 -45.09 34.10
N ASP A 390 -21.79 -44.25 35.08
CA ASP A 390 -21.92 -42.80 34.93
C ASP A 390 -20.78 -42.26 34.07
N ILE A 391 -21.14 -41.73 32.90
CA ILE A 391 -20.23 -41.24 31.86
C ILE A 391 -20.34 -39.72 31.65
N GLY A 392 -21.20 -39.03 32.40
CA GLY A 392 -21.54 -37.63 32.08
C GLY A 392 -21.96 -36.77 33.28
N PHE A 393 -22.12 -37.33 34.48
CA PHE A 393 -22.49 -36.55 35.64
C PHE A 393 -21.26 -36.01 36.36
N VAL A 394 -20.85 -34.80 35.97
CA VAL A 394 -19.81 -34.02 36.66
C VAL A 394 -20.48 -33.25 37.81
N THR A 395 -20.39 -33.79 39.03
CA THR A 395 -20.74 -33.02 40.25
C THR A 395 -19.44 -32.48 40.84
N GLY A 396 -19.04 -31.27 40.44
CA GLY A 396 -17.86 -30.55 40.96
C GLY A 396 -16.65 -30.51 40.01
N ASP A 397 -15.76 -29.55 40.26
CA ASP A 397 -14.72 -29.07 39.32
C ASP A 397 -13.57 -30.04 38.99
N ILE A 398 -13.52 -31.26 39.55
CA ILE A 398 -12.28 -32.05 39.55
C ILE A 398 -12.44 -33.53 39.12
N GLU A 399 -13.66 -34.11 39.10
CA GLU A 399 -13.83 -35.55 38.81
C GLU A 399 -14.68 -35.79 37.55
N ALA A 400 -14.11 -35.46 36.39
CA ALA A 400 -14.64 -35.92 35.11
C ALA A 400 -14.38 -37.44 34.99
N PHE A 401 -15.45 -38.22 34.81
CA PHE A 401 -15.49 -39.69 34.71
C PHE A 401 -15.31 -40.45 36.04
N LYS A 402 -16.30 -41.28 36.39
CA LYS A 402 -16.29 -42.07 37.63
C LYS A 402 -15.40 -43.31 37.52
N LEU A 403 -14.82 -43.69 38.65
CA LEU A 403 -13.95 -44.84 38.82
C LEU A 403 -14.73 -46.17 38.73
N VAL A 404 -14.14 -47.14 38.05
CA VAL A 404 -14.60 -48.52 37.85
C VAL A 404 -13.54 -49.46 38.44
N ASN A 405 -13.94 -50.27 39.43
CA ASN A 405 -13.08 -51.31 39.99
C ASN A 405 -13.14 -52.59 39.14
N LEU A 406 -11.99 -53.23 38.93
CA LEU A 406 -11.84 -54.46 38.17
C LEU A 406 -11.59 -55.63 39.14
N PHE A 407 -12.34 -56.72 39.02
CA PHE A 407 -12.23 -57.87 39.93
C PHE A 407 -11.86 -59.16 39.18
N LYS A 408 -11.04 -60.03 39.78
CA LYS A 408 -10.63 -61.32 39.19
C LYS A 408 -11.71 -62.39 39.20
N THR A 409 -12.64 -62.31 40.15
CA THR A 409 -13.74 -63.27 40.30
C THR A 409 -15.09 -62.58 40.04
N PRO A 410 -16.02 -63.23 39.31
CA PRO A 410 -17.38 -62.72 39.15
C PRO A 410 -18.09 -62.49 40.50
N SER A 411 -18.98 -61.51 40.56
CA SER A 411 -19.87 -61.28 41.71
C SER A 411 -20.97 -62.34 41.77
N ALA A 412 -21.31 -62.83 42.97
CA ALA A 412 -22.41 -63.79 43.17
C ALA A 412 -23.80 -63.17 42.91
N SER A 413 -23.95 -61.86 43.17
CA SER A 413 -25.14 -61.08 42.86
C SER A 413 -24.76 -59.82 42.10
N ARG A 414 -25.61 -59.42 41.15
CA ARG A 414 -25.43 -58.22 40.34
C ARG A 414 -25.53 -56.95 41.18
N GLY A 415 -24.71 -55.95 40.88
CA GLY A 415 -24.67 -54.67 41.61
C GLY A 415 -23.96 -54.71 42.95
N THR A 416 -23.45 -55.87 43.38
CA THR A 416 -22.66 -56.01 44.62
C THR A 416 -21.21 -56.25 44.27
N GLN A 417 -20.31 -55.40 44.76
CA GLN A 417 -18.87 -55.57 44.55
C GLN A 417 -18.37 -56.82 45.30
N ASN A 418 -17.58 -57.65 44.62
CA ASN A 418 -16.91 -58.79 45.23
C ASN A 418 -15.49 -58.38 45.60
N ALA A 419 -15.33 -57.57 46.66
CA ALA A 419 -14.02 -57.08 47.08
C ALA A 419 -13.08 -58.20 47.60
N GLY A 420 -13.66 -59.31 48.09
CA GLY A 420 -12.91 -60.30 48.88
C GLY A 420 -12.52 -59.75 50.25
N ALA A 421 -11.91 -60.59 51.09
CA ALA A 421 -11.33 -60.20 52.37
C ALA A 421 -10.00 -60.95 52.56
N GLU A 422 -9.08 -60.36 53.33
CA GLU A 422 -7.77 -60.94 53.66
C GLU A 422 -6.98 -61.37 52.40
N SER A 423 -6.27 -62.52 52.37
CA SER A 423 -5.54 -63.03 51.18
C SER A 423 -6.45 -63.29 49.96
N GLY A 424 -7.77 -63.23 50.15
CA GLY A 424 -8.78 -63.35 49.12
C GLY A 424 -9.15 -62.06 48.38
N VAL A 425 -8.37 -60.97 48.46
CA VAL A 425 -8.69 -59.73 47.73
C VAL A 425 -8.85 -60.02 46.23
N ASN A 426 -10.00 -59.62 45.71
CA ASN A 426 -10.39 -59.88 44.34
C ASN A 426 -10.20 -58.66 43.43
N ASN A 427 -9.94 -57.47 44.00
CA ASN A 427 -9.75 -56.21 43.25
C ASN A 427 -8.38 -56.19 42.54
N ILE A 428 -8.36 -56.33 41.23
CA ILE A 428 -7.15 -56.44 40.42
C ILE A 428 -6.84 -55.18 39.61
N GLY A 429 -7.58 -54.09 39.81
CA GLY A 429 -7.27 -52.83 39.15
C GLY A 429 -8.39 -51.82 39.20
N VAL A 430 -8.09 -50.62 38.74
CA VAL A 430 -9.04 -49.52 38.58
C VAL A 430 -8.99 -49.00 37.15
N ALA A 431 -10.12 -48.49 36.68
CA ALA A 431 -10.27 -47.87 35.38
C ALA A 431 -11.27 -46.71 35.46
N LYS A 432 -11.38 -45.90 34.40
CA LYS A 432 -12.44 -44.90 34.27
C LYS A 432 -13.32 -45.19 33.06
N SER A 433 -14.61 -44.86 33.18
CA SER A 433 -15.60 -45.08 32.12
C SER A 433 -15.73 -43.85 31.23
N ARG A 434 -15.42 -43.97 29.93
CA ARG A 434 -15.56 -42.89 28.94
C ARG A 434 -16.86 -42.97 28.14
N GLY A 435 -17.40 -44.17 27.97
CA GLY A 435 -18.59 -44.40 27.16
C GLY A 435 -19.15 -45.80 27.36
N PHE A 436 -20.45 -45.95 27.15
CA PHE A 436 -21.15 -47.22 27.29
C PHE A 436 -22.23 -47.34 26.23
N GLU A 437 -22.04 -48.23 25.26
CA GLU A 437 -22.91 -48.40 24.10
C GLU A 437 -23.51 -49.81 24.09
N PHE A 438 -24.80 -49.94 23.76
CA PHE A 438 -25.41 -51.24 23.50
C PHE A 438 -24.94 -51.78 22.15
N SER A 439 -24.38 -53.00 22.12
CA SER A 439 -23.87 -53.61 20.89
C SER A 439 -24.85 -54.58 20.25
N SER A 440 -25.39 -55.53 21.03
CA SER A 440 -26.30 -56.57 20.54
C SER A 440 -27.01 -57.28 21.69
N GLY A 441 -28.16 -57.91 21.40
CA GLY A 441 -29.01 -58.59 22.37
C GLY A 441 -30.49 -58.22 22.22
N SER A 442 -31.37 -58.82 23.02
CA SER A 442 -32.80 -58.48 23.03
C SER A 442 -33.12 -57.65 24.26
N ALA A 443 -33.81 -56.51 24.06
CA ALA A 443 -34.35 -55.73 25.17
C ALA A 443 -35.71 -56.30 25.59
N ALA A 444 -36.02 -56.24 26.88
CA ALA A 444 -37.37 -56.47 27.38
C ALA A 444 -38.01 -55.12 27.71
N SER A 445 -39.12 -54.78 27.06
CA SER A 445 -39.89 -53.55 27.36
C SER A 445 -39.06 -52.25 27.31
N ASN A 446 -38.14 -52.12 26.35
CA ASN A 446 -37.19 -51.01 26.22
C ASN A 446 -36.20 -50.84 27.40
N ILE A 447 -36.13 -51.83 28.29
CA ILE A 447 -35.15 -51.89 29.37
C ILE A 447 -34.04 -52.85 28.92
N PHE A 448 -32.84 -52.30 28.76
CA PHE A 448 -31.68 -53.07 28.29
C PHE A 448 -30.89 -53.71 29.44
N SER A 449 -31.09 -53.25 30.69
CA SER A 449 -30.53 -53.89 31.89
C SER A 449 -31.65 -54.15 32.92
N SER A 450 -32.04 -55.41 33.08
CA SER A 450 -33.01 -55.86 34.10
C SER A 450 -32.51 -57.16 34.74
N SER A 451 -33.12 -57.59 35.85
CA SER A 451 -32.75 -58.83 36.55
C SER A 451 -32.85 -60.09 35.67
N SER A 452 -33.71 -60.08 34.64
CA SER A 452 -33.97 -61.21 33.73
C SER A 452 -33.19 -61.18 32.40
N LEU A 453 -32.47 -60.09 32.11
CA LEU A 453 -31.69 -59.91 30.88
C LEU A 453 -30.19 -60.12 31.14
N THR A 454 -29.68 -61.32 30.85
CA THR A 454 -28.26 -61.68 31.06
C THR A 454 -27.44 -61.81 29.78
N SER A 455 -28.09 -61.83 28.61
CA SER A 455 -27.47 -62.10 27.30
C SER A 455 -27.13 -60.84 26.47
N ALA A 456 -27.49 -59.64 26.94
CA ALA A 456 -27.16 -58.40 26.24
C ALA A 456 -25.65 -58.09 26.31
N ILE A 457 -25.07 -57.66 25.18
CA ILE A 457 -23.67 -57.29 25.02
C ILE A 457 -23.57 -55.76 24.86
N TYR A 458 -22.73 -55.15 25.69
CA TYR A 458 -22.42 -53.73 25.66
C TYR A 458 -20.95 -53.50 25.36
N LYS A 459 -20.64 -52.45 24.61
CA LYS A 459 -19.28 -51.93 24.47
C LYS A 459 -19.02 -50.96 25.61
N HIS A 460 -18.07 -51.30 26.46
CA HIS A 460 -17.58 -50.43 27.51
C HIS A 460 -16.24 -49.81 27.08
N TYR A 461 -16.22 -48.49 26.93
CA TYR A 461 -15.03 -47.72 26.60
C TYR A 461 -14.32 -47.34 27.90
N LEU A 462 -13.31 -48.12 28.27
CA LEU A 462 -12.48 -47.89 29.45
C LEU A 462 -11.21 -47.11 29.07
N PHE A 463 -10.75 -46.25 29.96
CA PHE A 463 -9.46 -45.57 29.86
C PHE A 463 -8.83 -45.43 31.24
N ASP A 464 -7.55 -45.05 31.29
CA ASP A 464 -6.83 -44.86 32.55
C ASP A 464 -6.85 -46.16 33.39
N ILE A 465 -6.45 -47.27 32.77
CA ILE A 465 -6.51 -48.60 33.36
C ILE A 465 -5.21 -48.85 34.12
N GLU A 466 -5.32 -49.01 35.43
CA GLU A 466 -4.23 -49.36 36.33
C GLU A 466 -4.51 -50.75 36.91
N MET A 467 -3.63 -51.72 36.65
CA MET A 467 -3.78 -53.10 37.13
C MET A 467 -2.93 -53.32 38.38
N PHE A 468 -3.50 -53.99 39.38
CA PHE A 468 -2.85 -54.34 40.64
C PHE A 468 -2.40 -55.79 40.64
N THR A 469 -1.27 -56.06 41.30
CA THR A 469 -0.79 -57.40 41.60
C THR A 469 -0.65 -57.55 43.10
N HIS A 470 -1.34 -58.53 43.67
CA HIS A 470 -1.24 -58.82 45.10
C HIS A 470 0.01 -59.66 45.37
N LEU A 471 0.80 -59.24 46.36
CA LEU A 471 1.97 -59.95 46.83
C LEU A 471 1.70 -60.47 48.24
N ASN A 472 1.82 -61.78 48.41
CA ASN A 472 1.73 -62.41 49.73
C ASN A 472 3.13 -62.44 50.35
N ILE A 473 3.28 -61.84 51.52
CA ILE A 473 4.55 -61.76 52.26
C ILE A 473 4.42 -62.48 53.61
N LEU A 474 5.48 -63.18 54.03
CA LEU A 474 5.45 -64.00 55.25
C LEU A 474 5.45 -63.19 56.55
N THR A 475 5.99 -61.97 56.51
CA THR A 475 6.05 -61.06 57.67
C THR A 475 5.24 -59.82 57.36
N ALA A 476 4.34 -59.42 58.26
CA ALA A 476 3.62 -58.16 58.14
C ALA A 476 4.61 -56.99 58.09
N GLN A 477 4.56 -56.22 57.00
CA GLN A 477 5.35 -55.01 56.79
C GLN A 477 4.39 -53.88 56.42
N SER A 478 4.63 -52.67 56.93
CA SER A 478 3.84 -51.49 56.60
C SER A 478 4.50 -50.70 55.46
N PHE A 479 3.77 -50.51 54.36
CA PHE A 479 4.20 -49.66 53.24
C PHE A 479 3.37 -48.38 53.18
N THR A 480 3.95 -47.30 52.68
CA THR A 480 3.20 -46.06 52.45
C THR A 480 2.67 -46.03 51.01
N ASN A 481 1.44 -45.56 50.81
CA ASN A 481 0.86 -45.41 49.47
C ASN A 481 1.78 -44.56 48.57
N GLY A 482 2.16 -45.08 47.41
CA GLY A 482 3.10 -44.44 46.49
C GLY A 482 4.57 -44.83 46.65
N GLU A 483 4.93 -45.71 47.59
CA GLU A 483 6.30 -46.18 47.78
C GLU A 483 6.71 -47.21 46.71
N SER A 484 7.96 -47.15 46.23
CA SER A 484 8.49 -48.10 45.24
C SER A 484 9.07 -49.33 45.92
N ILE A 485 8.51 -50.51 45.64
CA ILE A 485 8.97 -51.80 46.12
C ILE A 485 9.76 -52.47 44.99
N THR A 486 11.01 -52.85 45.25
CA THR A 486 11.85 -53.58 44.27
C THR A 486 12.22 -54.97 44.80
N GLY A 487 11.97 -56.00 44.01
CA GLY A 487 12.33 -57.37 44.34
C GLY A 487 13.84 -57.57 44.27
N SER A 488 14.45 -57.98 45.39
CA SER A 488 15.91 -58.16 45.48
C SER A 488 16.48 -59.26 44.57
N VAL A 489 15.66 -60.22 44.12
CA VAL A 489 16.07 -61.34 43.25
C VAL A 489 15.60 -61.16 41.81
N SER A 490 14.37 -60.67 41.60
CA SER A 490 13.79 -60.48 40.27
C SER A 490 14.14 -59.15 39.62
N GLY A 491 14.54 -58.14 40.41
CA GLY A 491 14.77 -56.77 39.93
C GLY A 491 13.49 -56.02 39.51
N ALA A 492 12.31 -56.65 39.62
CA ALA A 492 11.04 -56.01 39.29
C ALA A 492 10.71 -54.94 40.33
N SER A 493 10.32 -53.75 39.87
CA SER A 493 9.84 -52.65 40.72
C SER A 493 8.35 -52.40 40.51
N GLY A 494 7.64 -52.03 41.57
CA GLY A 494 6.23 -51.67 41.53
C GLY A 494 5.92 -50.62 42.58
N THR A 495 4.91 -49.79 42.33
CA THR A 495 4.47 -48.79 43.30
C THR A 495 3.38 -49.38 44.17
N TYR A 496 3.51 -49.25 45.49
CA TYR A 496 2.51 -49.71 46.44
C TYR A 496 1.26 -48.85 46.34
N MET A 497 0.12 -49.48 46.01
CA MET A 497 -1.20 -48.85 46.04
C MET A 497 -2.14 -49.65 46.95
N GLN A 498 -2.73 -48.95 47.93
CA GLN A 498 -3.88 -49.33 48.76
C GLN A 498 -3.88 -50.75 49.41
N GLN A 499 -3.59 -50.72 50.72
CA GLN A 499 -3.87 -51.68 51.81
C GLN A 499 -3.23 -53.09 51.77
N SER A 500 -2.35 -53.32 52.75
CA SER A 500 -1.87 -54.64 53.17
C SER A 500 -2.76 -55.14 54.31
N THR A 501 -3.49 -56.22 54.08
CA THR A 501 -4.21 -56.94 55.14
C THR A 501 -3.27 -57.94 55.81
N THR A 502 -3.24 -57.93 57.14
CA THR A 502 -2.46 -58.91 57.90
C THR A 502 -3.36 -60.08 58.26
N GLU A 503 -3.08 -61.25 57.70
CA GLU A 503 -3.78 -62.45 58.11
C GLU A 503 -3.32 -62.88 59.50
N THR A 504 -4.27 -63.07 60.41
CA THR A 504 -4.02 -63.65 61.74
C THR A 504 -4.79 -64.96 61.87
N GLY A 505 -4.06 -66.08 61.88
CA GLY A 505 -4.62 -67.40 62.16
C GLY A 505 -4.60 -67.70 63.66
N ALA A 506 -5.76 -68.00 64.25
CA ALA A 506 -5.82 -68.48 65.62
C ALA A 506 -5.25 -69.91 65.70
N VAL A 507 -4.29 -70.13 66.60
CA VAL A 507 -3.78 -71.47 66.90
C VAL A 507 -4.90 -72.25 67.60
N SER A 508 -5.40 -73.28 66.94
CA SER A 508 -6.46 -74.12 67.49
C SER A 508 -5.92 -75.23 68.39
N SER A 509 -4.66 -75.64 68.20
CA SER A 509 -3.94 -76.49 69.16
C SER A 509 -2.42 -76.46 68.93
N ILE A 510 -1.66 -76.77 69.96
CA ILE A 510 -0.22 -77.08 69.86
C ILE A 510 0.02 -78.47 70.43
N SER A 511 0.72 -79.34 69.68
CA SER A 511 1.02 -80.68 70.14
C SER A 511 2.14 -80.68 71.20
N VAL A 512 2.12 -81.66 72.10
CA VAL A 512 3.14 -81.83 73.16
C VAL A 512 4.44 -82.47 72.62
N ALA A 513 4.57 -82.65 71.30
CA ALA A 513 5.79 -83.19 70.68
C ALA A 513 6.95 -82.18 70.77
N ASN A 514 8.20 -82.64 70.60
CA ASN A 514 9.36 -81.75 70.46
C ASN A 514 10.06 -81.99 69.11
N PRO A 515 10.04 -81.03 68.17
CA PRO A 515 9.34 -79.74 68.25
C PRO A 515 7.81 -79.89 68.13
N GLY A 516 7.07 -79.05 68.85
CA GLY A 516 5.60 -79.09 68.89
C GLY A 516 4.99 -78.65 67.56
N VAL A 517 3.97 -79.38 67.11
CA VAL A 517 3.25 -79.06 65.87
C VAL A 517 2.08 -78.15 66.20
N VAL A 518 2.09 -76.95 65.64
CA VAL A 518 1.00 -75.97 65.76
C VAL A 518 -0.03 -76.27 64.67
N THR A 519 -1.28 -76.47 65.07
CA THR A 519 -2.42 -76.56 64.14
C THR A 519 -3.20 -75.25 64.24
N ALA A 520 -3.43 -74.59 63.10
CA ALA A 520 -4.26 -73.39 62.98
C ALA A 520 -5.45 -73.69 62.06
N THR A 521 -6.63 -73.18 62.40
CA THR A 521 -7.85 -73.37 61.60
C THR A 521 -8.09 -72.12 60.75
N GLY A 522 -8.31 -72.27 59.43
CA GLY A 522 -8.63 -71.16 58.53
C GLY A 522 -7.43 -70.46 57.88
N HIS A 523 -6.24 -71.07 57.90
CA HIS A 523 -5.13 -70.64 57.07
C HIS A 523 -5.33 -71.18 55.65
N ASN A 524 -5.38 -70.31 54.64
CA ASN A 524 -5.25 -70.72 53.23
C ASN A 524 -3.78 -70.66 52.80
#